data_AF-A0A5K0V8E0-F1
#
_entry.id   AF-A0A5K0V8E0-F1
#
_cell.length_a   1.000
_cell.length_b   1.000
_cell.length_c   1.000
_cell.angle_alpha   90.00
_cell.angle_beta   90.00
_cell.angle_gamma   90.00
#
_symmetry.space_group_name_H-M   'P 1'
#
loop_
_entity.id
_entity.type
_entity.pdbx_description
1 polymer ?
#
loop_
_entity_poly.entity_id
_entity_poly.type
_entity_poly.pdbx_seq_one_letter_code
_entity_poly.pdbx_strand_id
1 'polypeptide(L)' 'VMLDTEGPELQVVNKSEKEIVLKADASVILTPNQDKDASSELLPINFNGLAK' A
#
# COMPACT_ATOMS: atom_id res chain seq x y z
N VAL A 1 9.10 9.76 31.21
CA VAL A 1 9.56 9.79 29.80
C VAL A 1 9.06 8.52 29.14
N MET A 2 8.33 8.63 28.04
CA MET A 2 7.85 7.49 27.27
C MET A 2 8.79 7.25 26.09
N LEU A 3 9.09 5.98 25.78
CA LEU A 3 9.76 5.58 24.56
C LEU A 3 8.68 5.09 23.60
N ASP A 4 8.53 5.80 22.48
CA ASP A 4 7.61 5.43 21.41
C ASP A 4 8.44 4.94 20.21
N THR A 5 8.07 3.80 19.65
CA THR A 5 8.78 3.17 18.53
C THR A 5 7.79 2.86 17.43
N GLU A 6 8.04 3.37 16.23
CA GLU A 6 7.20 3.12 15.05
C GLU A 6 7.17 1.63 14.67
N GLY A 7 8.28 0.91 14.83
CA GLY A 7 8.39 -0.50 14.43
C GLY A 7 8.26 -0.72 12.92
N PRO A 8 8.40 -1.97 12.43
CA PRO A 8 8.19 -2.29 11.02
C PRO A 8 6.71 -2.48 10.71
N GLU A 9 6.24 -1.85 9.62
CA GLU A 9 4.86 -1.96 9.17
C GLU A 9 4.77 -2.19 7.65
N LEU A 10 3.74 -2.93 7.22
CA LEU A 10 3.35 -3.04 5.83
C LEU A 10 2.27 -2.00 5.53
N GLN A 11 2.55 -1.10 4.59
CA GLN A 11 1.68 0.02 4.25
C GLN A 11 1.44 0.08 2.74
N VAL A 12 0.23 0.51 2.37
CA VAL A 12 -0.11 0.91 0.99
C VAL A 12 0.37 2.33 0.77
N VAL A 13 1.09 2.56 -0.33
CA VAL A 13 1.67 3.86 -0.68
C VAL A 13 0.75 4.55 -1.69
N ASN A 14 -0.06 5.50 -1.21
CA ASN A 14 -0.92 6.34 -2.03
C ASN A 14 -0.37 7.78 -2.11
N LYS A 15 0.50 8.04 -3.08
CA LYS A 15 1.13 9.36 -3.29
C LYS A 15 0.15 10.46 -3.72
N SER A 16 -1.01 10.07 -4.27
CA SER A 16 -2.01 11.03 -4.73
C SER A 16 -2.80 11.66 -3.59
N GLU A 17 -2.77 11.05 -2.40
CA GLU A 17 -3.56 11.42 -1.22
C GLU A 17 -5.08 11.45 -1.45
N LYS A 18 -5.55 10.95 -2.60
CA LYS A 18 -6.96 10.88 -2.94
C LYS A 18 -7.57 9.58 -2.46
N GLU A 19 -8.86 9.62 -2.14
CA GLU A 19 -9.63 8.42 -1.84
C GLU A 19 -9.65 7.46 -3.04
N ILE A 20 -9.51 6.16 -2.76
CA ILE A 20 -9.59 5.08 -3.74
C ILE A 20 -10.78 4.20 -3.38
N VAL A 21 -11.86 4.31 -4.14
CA VAL A 21 -13.07 3.52 -3.91
C VAL A 21 -12.83 2.10 -4.43
N LEU A 22 -12.87 1.13 -3.52
CA LEU A 22 -12.82 -0.29 -3.86
C LEU A 22 -14.23 -0.86 -4.05
N LYS A 23 -14.36 -1.84 -4.94
CA LYS A 23 -15.61 -2.56 -5.19
C LYS A 23 -15.52 -3.95 -4.56
N ALA A 24 -16.61 -4.40 -3.95
CA ALA A 24 -16.72 -5.77 -3.47
C ALA A 24 -16.44 -6.78 -4.59
N ASP A 25 -15.79 -7.89 -4.26
CA ASP A 25 -15.43 -8.99 -5.15
C ASP A 25 -14.49 -8.64 -6.33
N ALA A 26 -14.00 -7.39 -6.41
CA ALA A 26 -12.98 -7.00 -7.36
C ALA A 26 -11.59 -7.51 -6.93
N SER A 27 -10.77 -7.88 -7.91
CA SER A 27 -9.38 -8.23 -7.67
C SER A 27 -8.49 -6.98 -7.71
N VAL A 28 -7.53 -6.92 -6.79
CA VAL A 28 -6.56 -5.82 -6.71
C VAL A 28 -5.15 -6.39 -6.72
N ILE A 29 -4.26 -5.76 -7.48
CA ILE A 29 -2.85 -6.15 -7.59
C ILE A 29 -2.04 -5.36 -6.58
N LEU A 30 -1.42 -6.06 -5.63
CA LEU A 30 -0.40 -5.46 -4.75
C LEU A 30 0.96 -5.49 -5.47
N THR A 31 1.65 -4.35 -5.50
CA THR A 31 2.96 -4.28 -6.15
C THR A 31 4.00 -3.57 -5.27
N PRO A 32 5.24 -4.07 -5.20
CA PRO A 32 6.31 -3.35 -4.50
C PRO A 32 6.82 -2.12 -5.26
N ASN A 33 6.38 -1.93 -6.51
CA ASN A 33 6.79 -0.79 -7.32
C ASN A 33 6.03 0.49 -6.91
N GLN A 34 6.67 1.33 -6.10
CA GLN A 34 6.13 2.60 -5.62
C GLN A 34 6.14 3.74 -6.65
N ASP A 35 6.72 3.55 -7.83
CA ASP A 35 6.68 4.57 -8.90
C ASP A 35 5.33 4.58 -9.64
N LYS A 36 4.49 3.58 -9.38
CA LYS A 36 3.12 3.52 -9.90
C LYS A 36 2.16 4.28 -9.00
N ASP A 37 1.17 4.92 -9.60
CA ASP A 37 0.07 5.54 -8.87
C ASP A 37 -0.89 4.47 -8.34
N ALA A 38 -1.42 4.72 -7.15
CA ALA A 38 -2.41 3.87 -6.52
C ALA A 38 -3.79 4.06 -7.18
N SER A 39 -4.48 2.95 -7.45
CA SER A 39 -5.81 2.91 -8.05
C SER A 39 -6.64 1.76 -7.46
N SER A 40 -7.91 1.65 -7.85
CA SER A 40 -8.78 0.55 -7.41
C SER A 40 -8.38 -0.82 -7.95
N GLU A 41 -7.43 -0.88 -8.89
CA GLU A 41 -6.94 -2.12 -9.52
C GLU A 41 -5.50 -2.45 -9.11
N LEU A 42 -4.72 -1.44 -8.70
CA LEU A 42 -3.30 -1.58 -8.37
C LEU A 42 -2.95 -0.73 -7.16
N LEU A 43 -2.40 -1.36 -6.13
CA LEU A 43 -1.96 -0.70 -4.90
C LEU A 43 -0.46 -0.94 -4.67
N PRO A 44 0.38 0.11 -4.74
CA PRO A 44 1.78 0.02 -4.37
C PRO A 44 1.94 -0.22 -2.86
N ILE A 45 2.94 -0.99 -2.44
CA ILE A 45 3.23 -1.28 -1.03
C ILE A 45 4.70 -0.97 -0.67
N ASN A 46 4.95 -0.73 0.61
CA ASN A 46 6.29 -0.45 1.14
C ASN A 46 7.16 -1.70 1.39
N PHE A 47 6.76 -2.87 0.90
CA PHE A 47 7.41 -4.16 1.19
C PHE A 47 7.65 -5.03 -0.06
N ASN A 48 8.92 -5.27 -0.37
CA ASN A 48 9.35 -6.05 -1.54
C ASN A 48 9.23 -7.57 -1.38
N GLY A 49 8.94 -8.06 -0.17
CA GLY A 49 8.94 -9.49 0.15
C GLY A 49 7.58 -10.18 0.07
N LEU A 50 6.50 -9.48 -0.28
CA LEU A 50 5.14 -10.04 -0.14
C LEU A 50 4.87 -11.23 -1.06
N ALA A 51 5.45 -11.25 -2.26
CA ALA A 51 5.23 -12.29 -3.27
C ALA A 51 6.38 -13.31 -3.36
N LYS A 52 7.24 -13.39 -2.34
CA LYS A 52 8.34 -14.35 -2.27
C LYS A 52 7.91 -15.68 -1.67
#